data_AF-A0A3P7J3G0-F1
#
_entry.id   AF-A0A3P7J3G0-F1
#
_cell.length_a   1.000
_cell.length_b   1.000
_cell.length_c   1.000
_cell.angle_alpha   90.00
_cell.angle_beta   90.00
_cell.angle_gamma   90.00
#
_symmetry.space_group_name_H-M   'P 1'
#
loop_
_entity.id
_entity.type
_entity.pdbx_description
1 polymer ?
#
loop_
_entity_poly.entity_id
_entity_poly.type
_entity_poly.pdbx_seq_one_letter_code
_entity_poly.pdbx_strand_id
1 'polypeptide(L)'
;MISIPGTPALQILNNFYFNTLFLPQFTYAQGAPIFEVSGNPHLPSKTIEWLQKICPKCKIDAGYDCGLTRPFTVQQLVAACAGKLMIRPAPGHSIQISSKDVSEAEMNAFCSKAVYMEVCIDITKSSYKRFTCPHLKELRSCAPGRPAITVVNNAHLGIIEIPTTIVIPRGVALFTIYGNPLISETVISKFRRICKNCRFPKSNECVLQPRSYTDKELVAACAGKSRIAPQPGFYLTLSSKLVTEEEMNAFCSKATYMEICIEIIDSSFTSLRCPLLKELKSCRP
;
A
#
# COMPACT_ATOMS: atom_id res chain seq x y z
N MET A 1 -46.52 12.84 16.51
CA MET A 1 -45.08 12.86 16.81
C MET A 1 -44.58 14.28 16.61
N ILE A 2 -44.17 14.93 17.69
CA ILE A 2 -43.69 16.32 17.68
C ILE A 2 -42.24 16.29 17.20
N SER A 3 -41.97 16.86 16.02
CA SER A 3 -40.62 17.06 15.51
C SER A 3 -39.92 18.08 16.42
N ILE A 4 -38.81 17.67 17.03
CA ILE A 4 -37.94 18.58 17.80
C ILE A 4 -37.34 19.56 16.79
N PRO A 5 -37.48 20.88 16.97
CA PRO A 5 -36.93 21.86 16.03
C PRO A 5 -35.42 21.68 15.89
N GLY A 6 -34.97 21.34 14.68
CA GLY A 6 -33.55 21.17 14.35
C GLY A 6 -33.12 19.75 14.01
N THR A 7 -33.93 18.72 14.27
CA THR A 7 -33.60 17.34 13.87
C THR A 7 -33.98 17.08 12.42
N PRO A 8 -33.06 16.61 11.57
CA PRO A 8 -33.35 16.24 10.18
C PRO A 8 -34.37 15.10 10.10
N ALA A 9 -35.28 15.17 9.12
CA ALA A 9 -36.28 14.13 8.88
C ALA A 9 -35.67 12.79 8.40
N LEU A 10 -34.53 12.84 7.70
CA LEU A 10 -33.81 11.67 7.22
C LEU A 10 -32.30 11.83 7.48
N GLN A 11 -31.73 10.88 8.22
CA GLN A 11 -30.30 10.79 8.49
C GLN A 11 -29.73 9.53 7.84
N ILE A 12 -28.72 9.70 6.99
CA ILE A 12 -27.97 8.60 6.36
C ILE A 12 -26.49 8.86 6.63
N LEU A 13 -25.99 8.34 7.74
CA LEU A 13 -24.65 8.63 8.25
C LEU A 13 -23.80 7.36 8.28
N ASN A 14 -22.60 7.43 7.71
CA ASN A 14 -21.58 6.38 7.81
C ASN A 14 -22.02 4.99 7.33
N ASN A 15 -22.94 4.92 6.36
CA ASN A 15 -23.41 3.64 5.81
C ASN A 15 -22.54 3.23 4.62
N PHE A 16 -21.52 2.42 4.90
CA PHE A 16 -20.53 1.97 3.91
C PHE A 16 -21.17 1.38 2.63
N TYR A 17 -22.18 0.54 2.78
CA TYR A 17 -22.84 -0.15 1.66
C TYR A 17 -24.03 0.61 1.06
N PHE A 18 -24.37 1.79 1.58
CA PHE A 18 -25.52 2.56 1.09
C PHE A 18 -25.20 3.20 -0.26
N ASN A 19 -25.89 2.74 -1.30
CA ASN A 19 -25.58 3.08 -2.69
C ASN A 19 -26.76 3.66 -3.49
N THR A 20 -27.97 3.58 -2.96
CA THR A 20 -29.18 3.99 -3.68
C THR A 20 -30.09 4.73 -2.73
N LEU A 21 -30.48 5.94 -3.13
CA LEU A 21 -31.55 6.70 -2.50
C LEU A 21 -32.53 7.09 -3.60
N PHE A 22 -33.77 6.62 -3.46
CA PHE A 22 -34.88 7.01 -4.30
C PHE A 22 -35.92 7.70 -3.42
N LEU A 23 -36.23 8.95 -3.75
CA LEU A 23 -37.34 9.66 -3.12
C LEU A 23 -38.31 10.08 -4.24
N PRO A 24 -39.62 9.83 -4.10
CA PRO A 24 -40.62 10.34 -5.03
C PRO A 24 -40.71 11.88 -4.93
N GLN A 25 -41.62 12.52 -5.67
CA GLN A 25 -41.90 13.93 -5.41
C GLN A 25 -42.45 14.11 -3.98
N PHE A 26 -41.92 15.10 -3.27
CA PHE A 26 -42.32 15.42 -1.90
C PHE A 26 -42.29 16.94 -1.69
N THR A 27 -42.98 17.42 -0.67
CA THR A 27 -43.00 18.83 -0.26
C THR A 27 -42.46 18.97 1.16
N TYR A 28 -41.84 20.11 1.44
CA TYR A 28 -41.35 20.44 2.79
C TYR A 28 -41.25 21.97 2.95
N ALA A 29 -41.27 22.41 4.21
CA ALA A 29 -41.14 23.83 4.52
C ALA A 29 -39.76 24.36 4.10
N GLN A 30 -39.74 25.52 3.45
CA GLN A 30 -38.49 26.12 2.97
C GLN A 30 -37.52 26.35 4.13
N GLY A 31 -36.32 25.80 4.00
CA GLY A 31 -35.27 25.91 5.02
C GLY A 31 -35.41 24.99 6.22
N ALA A 32 -36.39 24.08 6.24
CA ALA A 32 -36.43 23.00 7.22
C ALA A 32 -35.22 22.06 7.03
N PRO A 33 -34.59 21.57 8.12
CA PRO A 33 -33.58 20.53 8.03
C PRO A 33 -34.26 19.22 7.65
N ILE A 34 -34.16 18.80 6.39
CA ILE A 34 -34.77 17.54 5.93
C ILE A 34 -33.74 16.41 5.91
N PHE A 35 -32.53 16.69 5.47
CA PHE A 35 -31.49 15.70 5.23
C PHE A 35 -30.25 15.98 6.07
N GLU A 36 -29.69 14.90 6.61
CA GLU A 36 -28.29 14.82 7.00
C GLU A 36 -27.68 13.58 6.36
N VAL A 37 -26.75 13.78 5.42
CA VAL A 37 -26.17 12.70 4.62
C VAL A 37 -24.67 12.88 4.58
N SER A 38 -23.93 11.95 5.19
CA SER A 38 -22.46 11.98 5.24
C SER A 38 -21.86 10.60 5.41
N GLY A 39 -20.61 10.41 4.96
CA GLY A 39 -19.88 9.15 5.19
C GLY A 39 -20.41 7.94 4.42
N ASN A 40 -21.09 8.13 3.28
CA ASN A 40 -21.64 7.05 2.46
C ASN A 40 -20.82 6.90 1.15
N PRO A 41 -19.76 6.08 1.13
CA PRO A 41 -18.80 6.04 0.03
C PRO A 41 -19.39 5.54 -1.29
N HIS A 42 -20.41 4.68 -1.24
CA HIS A 42 -21.06 4.13 -2.42
C HIS A 42 -22.25 4.95 -2.90
N LEU A 43 -22.62 6.03 -2.21
CA LEU A 43 -23.67 6.93 -2.67
C LEU A 43 -23.15 7.71 -3.89
N PRO A 44 -23.82 7.62 -5.06
CA PRO A 44 -23.37 8.27 -6.27
C PRO A 44 -23.28 9.78 -6.12
N SER A 45 -22.24 10.39 -6.70
CA SER A 45 -22.06 11.85 -6.69
C SER A 45 -23.27 12.60 -7.24
N LYS A 46 -23.92 12.06 -8.29
CA LYS A 46 -25.15 12.62 -8.84
C LYS A 46 -26.29 12.69 -7.81
N THR A 47 -26.40 11.70 -6.93
CA THR A 47 -27.40 11.69 -5.86
C THR A 47 -27.07 12.74 -4.80
N ILE A 48 -25.80 12.88 -4.44
CA ILE A 48 -25.35 13.90 -3.49
C ILE A 48 -25.60 15.31 -4.03
N GLU A 49 -25.24 15.56 -5.30
CA GLU A 49 -25.48 16.84 -5.99
C GLU A 49 -26.98 17.16 -6.08
N TRP A 50 -27.81 16.15 -6.38
CA TRP A 50 -29.26 16.31 -6.39
C TRP A 50 -29.81 16.68 -5.00
N LEU A 51 -29.37 15.99 -3.93
CA LEU A 51 -29.75 16.31 -2.55
C LEU A 51 -29.36 17.74 -2.16
N GLN A 52 -28.15 18.19 -2.53
CA GLN A 52 -27.66 19.55 -2.26
C GLN A 52 -28.49 20.61 -3.00
N LYS A 53 -28.93 20.32 -4.23
CA LYS A 53 -29.77 21.22 -5.03
C LYS A 53 -31.17 21.36 -4.45
N ILE A 54 -31.81 20.24 -4.09
CA ILE A 54 -33.17 20.32 -3.54
C ILE A 54 -33.13 20.98 -2.16
N CYS A 55 -32.20 20.62 -1.27
CA CYS A 55 -32.10 21.19 0.07
C CYS A 55 -30.75 21.89 0.35
N PRO A 56 -30.58 23.15 -0.08
CA PRO A 56 -29.33 23.90 0.12
C PRO A 56 -28.94 24.14 1.59
N LYS A 57 -29.91 24.11 2.51
CA LYS A 57 -29.69 24.28 3.96
C LYS A 57 -29.49 22.96 4.71
N CYS A 58 -29.56 21.82 4.03
CA CYS A 58 -29.36 20.52 4.63
C CYS A 58 -27.87 20.20 4.80
N LYS A 59 -27.55 19.33 5.77
CA LYS A 59 -26.18 18.90 6.04
C LYS A 59 -25.81 17.72 5.13
N ILE A 60 -25.34 18.02 3.92
CA ILE A 60 -25.00 16.99 2.93
C ILE A 60 -23.52 17.09 2.59
N ASP A 61 -22.75 16.14 3.10
CA ASP A 61 -21.30 16.09 2.92
C ASP A 61 -20.89 14.90 2.04
N ALA A 62 -20.23 15.22 0.94
CA ALA A 62 -19.65 14.22 0.06
C ALA A 62 -18.32 13.65 0.60
N GLY A 63 -17.73 14.25 1.63
CA GLY A 63 -16.45 13.84 2.22
C GLY A 63 -15.28 13.90 1.23
N TYR A 64 -15.33 14.81 0.25
CA TYR A 64 -14.25 15.00 -0.71
C TYR A 64 -13.05 15.70 -0.04
N ASP A 65 -11.84 15.26 -0.40
CA ASP A 65 -10.57 15.87 0.04
C ASP A 65 -10.51 16.12 1.56
N CYS A 66 -11.21 15.29 2.33
CA CYS A 66 -11.34 15.38 3.79
C CYS A 66 -11.84 16.75 4.31
N GLY A 67 -12.60 17.48 3.48
CA GLY A 67 -13.16 18.79 3.78
C GLY A 67 -12.27 19.98 3.41
N LEU A 68 -11.13 19.74 2.76
CA LEU A 68 -10.26 20.82 2.30
C LEU A 68 -10.76 21.47 1.01
N THR A 69 -10.49 22.77 0.87
CA THR A 69 -10.68 23.50 -0.39
C THR A 69 -9.34 23.62 -1.10
N ARG A 70 -9.30 23.28 -2.39
CA ARG A 70 -8.09 23.36 -3.22
C ARG A 70 -7.72 24.83 -3.53
N PRO A 71 -6.42 25.17 -3.67
CA PRO A 71 -5.26 24.28 -3.57
C PRO A 71 -4.82 24.02 -2.12
N PHE A 72 -4.24 22.85 -1.87
CA PHE A 72 -3.64 22.47 -0.59
C PHE A 72 -2.39 21.61 -0.82
N THR A 73 -1.52 21.52 0.18
CA THR A 73 -0.34 20.64 0.15
C THR A 73 -0.70 19.20 0.53
N VAL A 74 0.19 18.24 0.21
CA VAL A 74 0.04 16.84 0.63
C VAL A 74 0.02 16.72 2.15
N GLN A 75 0.83 17.50 2.87
CA GLN A 75 0.88 17.50 4.33
C GLN A 75 -0.45 17.99 4.93
N GLN A 76 -1.03 19.06 4.37
CA GLN A 76 -2.35 19.55 4.79
C GLN A 76 -3.42 18.49 4.57
N LEU A 77 -3.41 17.83 3.40
CA LEU A 77 -4.34 16.74 3.10
C LEU A 77 -4.20 15.58 4.08
N VAL A 78 -2.97 15.11 4.30
CA VAL A 78 -2.70 13.99 5.19
C VAL A 78 -3.14 14.29 6.63
N ALA A 79 -2.87 15.49 7.13
CA ALA A 79 -3.33 15.94 8.43
C ALA A 79 -4.86 16.02 8.51
N ALA A 80 -5.53 16.58 7.51
CA ALA A 80 -7.00 16.71 7.48
C ALA A 80 -7.71 15.35 7.37
N CYS A 81 -7.10 14.39 6.68
CA CYS A 81 -7.63 13.05 6.49
C CYS A 81 -7.36 12.10 7.66
N ALA A 82 -6.42 12.44 8.56
CA ALA A 82 -6.14 11.61 9.72
C ALA A 82 -7.42 11.39 10.56
N GLY A 83 -7.71 10.12 10.85
CA GLY A 83 -8.91 9.74 11.60
C GLY A 83 -10.22 9.75 10.80
N LYS A 84 -10.22 10.11 9.52
CA LYS A 84 -11.43 10.01 8.67
C LYS A 84 -11.73 8.56 8.29
N LEU A 85 -13.02 8.21 8.24
CA LEU A 85 -13.47 6.88 7.82
C LEU A 85 -13.49 6.71 6.30
N MET A 86 -13.67 7.79 5.56
CA MET A 86 -13.76 7.82 4.11
C MET A 86 -12.81 8.88 3.56
N ILE A 87 -11.95 8.48 2.63
CA ILE A 87 -11.01 9.37 1.95
C ILE A 87 -11.20 9.19 0.46
N ARG A 88 -11.65 10.23 -0.23
CA ARG A 88 -11.84 10.23 -1.69
C ARG A 88 -11.60 11.60 -2.29
N PRO A 89 -11.11 11.70 -3.53
CA PRO A 89 -10.89 12.97 -4.19
C PRO A 89 -12.22 13.65 -4.56
N ALA A 90 -12.20 14.97 -4.70
CA ALA A 90 -13.26 15.66 -5.43
C ALA A 90 -13.33 15.18 -6.91
N PRO A 91 -14.50 15.25 -7.57
CA PRO A 91 -14.65 14.85 -8.96
C PRO A 91 -13.61 15.50 -9.89
N GLY A 92 -12.99 14.71 -10.76
CA GLY A 92 -11.94 15.18 -11.67
C GLY A 92 -10.54 15.32 -11.05
N HIS A 93 -10.37 15.03 -9.76
CA HIS A 93 -9.09 15.07 -9.08
C HIS A 93 -8.63 13.67 -8.62
N SER A 94 -7.38 13.58 -8.18
CA SER A 94 -6.80 12.37 -7.58
C SER A 94 -6.08 12.73 -6.28
N ILE A 95 -6.03 11.79 -5.34
CA ILE A 95 -5.20 11.87 -4.13
C ILE A 95 -3.97 10.98 -4.35
N GLN A 96 -2.80 11.60 -4.25
CA GLN A 96 -1.51 10.93 -4.39
C GLN A 96 -0.61 11.35 -3.23
N ILE A 97 0.00 10.38 -2.54
CA ILE A 97 0.81 10.62 -1.35
C ILE A 97 2.11 9.82 -1.49
N SER A 98 3.25 10.48 -1.31
CA SER A 98 4.55 9.82 -1.31
C SER A 98 5.21 9.85 0.07
N SER A 99 5.96 8.81 0.41
CA SER A 99 6.84 8.79 1.59
C SER A 99 7.94 9.85 1.56
N LYS A 100 8.12 10.57 0.46
CA LYS A 100 9.01 11.74 0.36
C LYS A 100 8.41 12.99 0.98
N ASP A 101 7.08 13.09 1.01
CA ASP A 101 6.37 14.31 1.41
C ASP A 101 5.91 14.24 2.87
N VAL A 102 5.75 13.03 3.41
CA VAL A 102 5.22 12.79 4.76
C VAL A 102 6.02 11.76 5.53
N SER A 103 6.02 11.89 6.85
CA SER A 103 6.63 10.95 7.78
C SER A 103 5.81 9.66 7.92
N GLU A 104 6.44 8.61 8.46
CA GLU A 104 5.76 7.35 8.77
C GLU A 104 4.56 7.56 9.70
N ALA A 105 4.71 8.44 10.70
CA ALA A 105 3.65 8.70 11.67
C ALA A 105 2.43 9.35 11.00
N GLU A 106 2.66 10.33 10.12
CA GLU A 106 1.61 10.99 9.35
C GLU A 106 0.92 10.02 8.37
N MET A 107 1.70 9.20 7.66
CA MET A 107 1.16 8.20 6.73
C MET A 107 0.30 7.15 7.46
N ASN A 108 0.72 6.69 8.65
CA ASN A 108 -0.06 5.75 9.43
C ASN A 108 -1.29 6.41 10.06
N ALA A 109 -1.19 7.67 10.49
CA ALA A 109 -2.33 8.44 10.99
C ALA A 109 -3.39 8.64 9.90
N PHE A 110 -2.97 8.90 8.66
CA PHE A 110 -3.82 9.06 7.48
C PHE A 110 -4.78 7.88 7.30
N CYS A 111 -4.30 6.64 7.40
CA CYS A 111 -5.15 5.46 7.21
C CYS A 111 -5.57 4.74 8.51
N SER A 112 -5.25 5.29 9.67
CA SER A 112 -5.51 4.69 10.99
C SER A 112 -6.97 4.34 11.26
N LYS A 113 -7.92 5.11 10.70
CA LYS A 113 -9.38 4.90 10.81
C LYS A 113 -10.08 4.68 9.48
N ALA A 114 -9.35 4.76 8.37
CA ALA A 114 -9.94 4.70 7.05
C ALA A 114 -10.54 3.32 6.76
N VAL A 115 -11.80 3.32 6.32
CA VAL A 115 -12.58 2.13 5.93
C VAL A 115 -12.75 2.09 4.42
N TYR A 116 -12.87 3.26 3.77
CA TYR A 116 -12.87 3.44 2.31
C TYR A 116 -11.78 4.42 1.92
N MET A 117 -10.99 4.06 0.90
CA MET A 117 -9.96 4.94 0.35
C MET A 117 -9.93 4.89 -1.18
N GLU A 118 -9.83 6.06 -1.81
CA GLU A 118 -9.53 6.24 -3.23
C GLU A 118 -8.28 7.13 -3.38
N VAL A 119 -7.12 6.49 -3.47
CA VAL A 119 -5.81 7.15 -3.33
C VAL A 119 -4.71 6.27 -3.94
N CYS A 120 -3.63 6.90 -4.39
CA CYS A 120 -2.36 6.23 -4.67
C CYS A 120 -1.31 6.61 -3.62
N ILE A 121 -0.75 5.62 -2.93
CA ILE A 121 0.31 5.78 -1.93
C ILE A 121 1.59 5.16 -2.47
N ASP A 122 2.68 5.94 -2.52
CA ASP A 122 4.00 5.47 -2.94
C ASP A 122 5.00 5.56 -1.79
N ILE A 123 5.32 4.42 -1.19
CA ILE A 123 6.35 4.25 -0.14
C ILE A 123 7.59 3.66 -0.79
N THR A 124 8.53 4.52 -1.19
CA THR A 124 9.70 4.11 -1.98
C THR A 124 11.00 4.63 -1.38
N LYS A 125 11.99 3.76 -1.21
CA LYS A 125 13.33 4.12 -0.68
C LYS A 125 13.24 4.95 0.62
N SER A 126 12.29 4.62 1.48
CA SER A 126 12.04 5.32 2.74
C SER A 126 12.73 4.65 3.93
N SER A 127 12.82 5.38 5.03
CA SER A 127 13.24 4.88 6.34
C SER A 127 12.09 4.26 7.14
N TYR A 128 10.90 4.07 6.53
CA TYR A 128 9.76 3.52 7.23
C TYR A 128 10.06 2.09 7.70
N LYS A 129 9.63 1.80 8.93
CA LYS A 129 9.62 0.50 9.60
C LYS A 129 8.25 -0.17 9.54
N ARG A 130 7.16 0.60 9.49
CA ARG A 130 5.78 0.09 9.43
C ARG A 130 4.85 0.91 8.55
N PHE A 131 3.91 0.23 7.90
CA PHE A 131 2.78 0.83 7.23
C PHE A 131 1.48 0.06 7.54
N THR A 132 0.50 0.72 8.15
CA THR A 132 -0.66 0.06 8.76
C THR A 132 -1.96 0.79 8.48
N CYS A 133 -2.92 0.12 7.85
CA CYS A 133 -4.28 0.61 7.60
C CYS A 133 -5.31 -0.41 8.14
N PRO A 134 -5.50 -0.48 9.47
CA PRO A 134 -6.09 -1.65 10.15
C PRO A 134 -7.60 -1.84 9.94
N HIS A 135 -8.32 -0.81 9.50
CA HIS A 135 -9.78 -0.84 9.35
C HIS A 135 -10.25 -0.82 7.88
N LEU A 136 -9.32 -0.92 6.94
CA LEU A 136 -9.59 -0.75 5.52
C LEU A 136 -10.46 -1.90 4.99
N LYS A 137 -11.63 -1.56 4.42
CA LYS A 137 -12.57 -2.50 3.79
C LYS A 137 -12.57 -2.40 2.28
N GLU A 138 -12.29 -1.23 1.72
CA GLU A 138 -12.17 -1.04 0.27
C GLU A 138 -11.10 -0.02 -0.08
N LEU A 139 -10.32 -0.35 -1.09
CA LEU A 139 -9.28 0.48 -1.66
C LEU A 139 -9.46 0.56 -3.16
N ARG A 140 -9.51 1.79 -3.66
CA ARG A 140 -9.50 2.10 -5.09
C ARG A 140 -8.24 2.84 -5.44
N SER A 141 -7.69 2.54 -6.61
CA SER A 141 -6.60 3.32 -7.16
C SER A 141 -7.10 4.70 -7.56
N CYS A 142 -6.24 5.70 -7.40
CA CYS A 142 -6.50 7.06 -7.83
C CYS A 142 -6.50 7.24 -9.37
N ALA A 143 -6.03 6.25 -10.13
CA ALA A 143 -6.01 6.28 -11.60
C ALA A 143 -6.08 4.87 -12.21
N PRO A 144 -6.70 4.71 -13.40
CA PRO A 144 -6.71 3.44 -14.13
C PRO A 144 -5.28 2.92 -14.42
N GLY A 145 -5.06 1.62 -14.24
CA GLY A 145 -3.77 0.96 -14.49
C GLY A 145 -2.67 1.26 -13.47
N ARG A 146 -2.87 2.20 -12.55
CA ARG A 146 -1.91 2.48 -11.46
C ARG A 146 -2.25 1.65 -10.21
N PRO A 147 -1.26 1.11 -9.50
CA PRO A 147 -1.49 0.54 -8.17
C PRO A 147 -1.94 1.60 -7.16
N ALA A 148 -2.85 1.23 -6.28
CA ALA A 148 -3.27 2.09 -5.17
C ALA A 148 -2.19 2.19 -4.09
N ILE A 149 -1.40 1.13 -3.88
CA ILE A 149 -0.32 1.10 -2.90
C ILE A 149 0.93 0.49 -3.53
N THR A 150 1.99 1.30 -3.62
CA THR A 150 3.32 0.91 -4.08
C THR A 150 4.28 0.95 -2.91
N VAL A 151 4.90 -0.18 -2.58
CA VAL A 151 5.85 -0.31 -1.46
C VAL A 151 7.13 -0.96 -1.98
N VAL A 152 8.12 -0.14 -2.28
CA VAL A 152 9.27 -0.56 -3.07
C VAL A 152 10.60 -0.12 -2.46
N ASN A 153 11.55 -1.04 -2.38
CA ASN A 153 12.94 -0.72 -2.02
C ASN A 153 13.09 -0.01 -0.66
N ASN A 154 12.32 -0.39 0.36
CA ASN A 154 12.44 0.15 1.72
C ASN A 154 13.29 -0.78 2.58
N ALA A 155 14.49 -0.34 2.97
CA ALA A 155 15.47 -1.20 3.64
C ALA A 155 15.05 -1.64 5.05
N HIS A 156 14.25 -0.82 5.73
CA HIS A 156 13.88 -1.03 7.13
C HIS A 156 12.42 -1.42 7.34
N LEU A 157 11.63 -1.50 6.26
CA LEU A 157 10.20 -1.78 6.35
C LEU A 157 9.97 -3.28 6.56
N GLY A 158 9.53 -3.66 7.75
CA GLY A 158 9.23 -5.05 8.10
C GLY A 158 7.74 -5.35 8.28
N ILE A 159 6.93 -4.31 8.51
CA ILE A 159 5.51 -4.45 8.83
C ILE A 159 4.66 -3.77 7.76
N ILE A 160 3.81 -4.56 7.09
CA ILE A 160 2.68 -4.06 6.31
C ILE A 160 1.43 -4.73 6.84
N GLU A 161 0.49 -3.92 7.33
CA GLU A 161 -0.77 -4.40 7.90
C GLU A 161 -1.95 -3.77 7.17
N ILE A 162 -2.60 -4.56 6.32
CA ILE A 162 -3.86 -4.24 5.67
C ILE A 162 -4.75 -5.47 5.81
N PRO A 163 -6.02 -5.34 6.24
CA PRO A 163 -6.92 -6.47 6.37
C PRO A 163 -7.04 -7.28 5.08
N THR A 164 -6.91 -8.60 5.18
CA THR A 164 -7.12 -9.51 4.04
C THR A 164 -8.58 -9.62 3.62
N THR A 165 -9.50 -9.03 4.39
CA THR A 165 -10.94 -8.91 4.10
C THR A 165 -11.27 -7.75 3.16
N ILE A 166 -10.26 -6.99 2.72
CA ILE A 166 -10.46 -5.86 1.81
C ILE A 166 -11.07 -6.31 0.47
N VAL A 167 -12.03 -5.53 -0.03
CA VAL A 167 -12.63 -5.74 -1.35
C VAL A 167 -11.66 -5.26 -2.42
N ILE A 168 -11.26 -6.17 -3.31
CA ILE A 168 -10.39 -5.89 -4.45
C ILE A 168 -11.22 -6.01 -5.73
N PRO A 169 -11.36 -4.94 -6.53
CA PRO A 169 -12.06 -5.01 -7.81
C PRO A 169 -11.41 -6.05 -8.73
N ARG A 170 -12.22 -6.85 -9.45
CA ARG A 170 -11.71 -7.86 -10.38
C ARG A 170 -10.84 -7.19 -11.46
N GLY A 171 -9.74 -7.84 -11.81
CA GLY A 171 -8.86 -7.34 -12.86
C GLY A 171 -7.85 -6.28 -12.38
N VAL A 172 -8.00 -5.70 -11.20
CA VAL A 172 -7.20 -4.55 -10.76
C VAL A 172 -5.97 -4.98 -9.96
N ALA A 173 -4.81 -4.44 -10.34
CA ALA A 173 -3.56 -4.58 -9.60
C ALA A 173 -3.44 -3.45 -8.54
N LEU A 174 -4.00 -3.65 -7.35
CA LEU A 174 -3.98 -2.62 -6.29
C LEU A 174 -2.63 -2.43 -5.60
N PHE A 175 -1.78 -3.46 -5.59
CA PHE A 175 -0.54 -3.51 -4.85
C PHE A 175 0.65 -3.76 -5.76
N THR A 176 1.74 -3.04 -5.50
CA THR A 176 3.08 -3.38 -5.98
C THR A 176 4.02 -3.38 -4.79
N ILE A 177 4.52 -4.56 -4.39
CA ILE A 177 5.39 -4.71 -3.23
C ILE A 177 6.64 -5.48 -3.66
N TYR A 178 7.84 -4.90 -3.60
CA TYR A 178 9.11 -5.61 -3.88
C TYR A 178 10.33 -4.88 -3.31
N GLY A 179 11.45 -5.60 -3.12
CA GLY A 179 12.71 -5.00 -2.68
C GLY A 179 12.71 -4.51 -1.21
N ASN A 180 11.80 -5.03 -0.38
CA ASN A 180 11.72 -4.73 1.05
C ASN A 180 12.23 -5.95 1.83
N PRO A 181 13.52 -6.01 2.21
CA PRO A 181 14.16 -7.24 2.70
C PRO A 181 13.61 -7.73 4.04
N LEU A 182 13.06 -6.84 4.86
CA LEU A 182 12.51 -7.19 6.18
C LEU A 182 11.05 -7.65 6.14
N ILE A 183 10.39 -7.60 4.98
CA ILE A 183 9.02 -8.13 4.84
C ILE A 183 9.10 -9.64 4.65
N SER A 184 8.51 -10.36 5.59
CA SER A 184 8.47 -11.83 5.54
C SER A 184 7.62 -12.37 4.38
N GLU A 185 7.98 -13.56 3.89
CA GLU A 185 7.19 -14.25 2.85
C GLU A 185 5.77 -14.56 3.32
N THR A 186 5.54 -14.73 4.63
CA THR A 186 4.20 -14.93 5.18
C THR A 186 3.30 -13.71 4.91
N VAL A 187 3.82 -12.49 5.07
CA VAL A 187 3.11 -11.24 4.72
C VAL A 187 2.87 -11.17 3.22
N ILE A 188 3.90 -11.37 2.39
CA ILE A 188 3.76 -11.33 0.93
C ILE A 188 2.73 -12.37 0.44
N SER A 189 2.74 -13.58 0.99
CA SER A 189 1.80 -14.64 0.61
C SER A 189 0.35 -14.30 0.94
N LYS A 190 0.08 -13.58 2.05
CA LYS A 190 -1.26 -13.08 2.38
C LYS A 190 -1.75 -12.10 1.31
N PHE A 191 -0.92 -11.15 0.91
CA PHE A 191 -1.26 -10.20 -0.16
C PHE A 191 -1.45 -10.88 -1.52
N ARG A 192 -0.62 -11.87 -1.85
CA ARG A 192 -0.72 -12.66 -3.09
C ARG A 192 -2.04 -13.43 -3.19
N ARG A 193 -2.57 -13.94 -2.07
CA ARG A 193 -3.86 -14.66 -2.04
C ARG A 193 -5.04 -13.76 -2.35
N ILE A 194 -5.03 -12.53 -1.84
CA ILE A 194 -6.15 -11.60 -2.03
C ILE A 194 -6.08 -10.85 -3.37
N CYS A 195 -4.88 -10.62 -3.91
CA CYS A 195 -4.71 -9.90 -5.17
C CYS A 195 -3.83 -10.68 -6.17
N LYS A 196 -4.49 -11.44 -7.05
CA LYS A 196 -3.80 -12.27 -8.07
C LYS A 196 -3.08 -11.46 -9.14
N ASN A 197 -3.58 -10.27 -9.48
CA ASN A 197 -3.03 -9.40 -10.53
C ASN A 197 -2.00 -8.39 -9.99
N CYS A 198 -1.77 -8.37 -8.68
CA CYS A 198 -0.81 -7.48 -8.05
C CYS A 198 0.63 -7.97 -8.27
N ARG A 199 1.58 -7.04 -8.16
CA ARG A 199 3.00 -7.33 -8.37
C ARG A 199 3.70 -7.58 -7.03
N PHE A 200 4.23 -8.78 -6.87
CA PHE A 200 5.01 -9.22 -5.71
C PHE A 200 6.34 -9.82 -6.17
N PRO A 201 7.33 -10.03 -5.28
CA PRO A 201 8.47 -10.88 -5.61
C PRO A 201 7.94 -12.27 -5.94
N LYS A 202 8.56 -12.94 -6.91
CA LYS A 202 8.38 -14.39 -7.06
C LYS A 202 8.93 -15.04 -5.80
N SER A 203 8.28 -16.09 -5.29
CA SER A 203 8.57 -16.67 -3.96
C SER A 203 10.04 -17.09 -3.75
N ASN A 204 10.81 -17.19 -4.84
CA ASN A 204 12.18 -17.68 -4.84
C ASN A 204 13.20 -16.68 -5.43
N GLU A 205 12.83 -15.45 -5.75
CA GLU A 205 13.80 -14.43 -6.20
C GLU A 205 14.37 -13.67 -5.00
N CYS A 206 15.70 -13.54 -4.93
CA CYS A 206 16.33 -12.57 -4.05
C CYS A 206 16.20 -11.18 -4.68
N VAL A 207 15.34 -10.34 -4.12
CA VAL A 207 15.11 -8.98 -4.63
C VAL A 207 15.92 -8.00 -3.80
N LEU A 208 17.09 -7.63 -4.33
CA LEU A 208 17.98 -6.65 -3.72
C LEU A 208 17.73 -5.26 -4.31
N GLN A 209 17.89 -4.24 -3.46
CA GLN A 209 18.01 -2.83 -3.85
C GLN A 209 19.34 -2.58 -4.59
N PRO A 210 19.38 -1.56 -5.47
CA PRO A 210 20.59 -1.11 -6.15
C PRO A 210 21.54 -0.38 -5.17
N ARG A 211 22.28 -1.13 -4.35
CA ARG A 211 23.31 -0.65 -3.42
C ARG A 211 24.37 -1.72 -3.15
N SER A 212 25.45 -1.34 -2.48
CA SER A 212 26.40 -2.30 -1.91
C SER A 212 25.81 -2.95 -0.65
N TYR A 213 26.06 -4.25 -0.48
CA TYR A 213 25.67 -5.04 0.69
C TYR A 213 26.92 -5.49 1.42
N THR A 214 26.82 -5.64 2.74
CA THR A 214 27.78 -6.47 3.46
C THR A 214 27.47 -7.93 3.19
N ASP A 215 28.48 -8.79 3.26
CA ASP A 215 28.31 -10.23 3.01
C ASP A 215 27.29 -10.86 3.96
N LYS A 216 27.25 -10.41 5.23
CA LYS A 216 26.26 -10.85 6.23
C LYS A 216 24.84 -10.43 5.85
N GLU A 217 24.65 -9.18 5.42
CA GLU A 217 23.34 -8.71 4.93
C GLU A 217 22.89 -9.50 3.71
N LEU A 218 23.82 -9.75 2.80
CA LEU A 218 23.54 -10.46 1.56
C LEU A 218 23.11 -11.92 1.83
N VAL A 219 23.81 -12.61 2.73
CA VAL A 219 23.42 -13.97 3.17
C VAL A 219 22.04 -13.96 3.79
N ALA A 220 21.78 -13.05 4.74
CA ALA A 220 20.49 -12.97 5.43
C ALA A 220 19.33 -12.70 4.45
N ALA A 221 19.57 -11.92 3.40
CA ALA A 221 18.54 -11.56 2.42
C ALA A 221 18.28 -12.66 1.37
N CYS A 222 19.31 -13.38 0.93
CA CYS A 222 19.23 -14.28 -0.22
C CYS A 222 19.32 -15.78 0.11
N ALA A 223 19.67 -16.17 1.34
CA ALA A 223 19.73 -17.59 1.69
C ALA A 223 18.41 -18.31 1.40
N GLY A 224 18.52 -19.47 0.75
CA GLY A 224 17.37 -20.27 0.32
C GLY A 224 16.58 -19.72 -0.88
N LYS A 225 17.04 -18.64 -1.54
CA LYS A 225 16.43 -18.13 -2.78
C LYS A 225 16.97 -18.89 -4.01
N SER A 226 16.12 -19.08 -5.01
CA SER A 226 16.47 -19.79 -6.24
C SER A 226 17.11 -18.88 -7.30
N ARG A 227 16.90 -17.57 -7.24
CA ARG A 227 17.52 -16.62 -8.16
C ARG A 227 18.16 -15.48 -7.39
N ILE A 228 19.47 -15.34 -7.53
CA ILE A 228 20.26 -14.30 -6.86
C ILE A 228 20.89 -13.43 -7.94
N ALA A 229 20.46 -12.18 -8.05
CA ALA A 229 21.00 -11.27 -9.06
C ALA A 229 20.95 -9.83 -8.55
N PRO A 230 21.93 -8.99 -8.91
CA PRO A 230 21.88 -7.56 -8.61
C PRO A 230 20.82 -6.88 -9.48
N GLN A 231 20.50 -5.64 -9.11
CA GLN A 231 19.85 -4.72 -10.02
C GLN A 231 20.86 -4.20 -11.05
N PRO A 232 20.43 -3.75 -12.24
CA PRO A 232 21.31 -3.15 -13.23
C PRO A 232 22.21 -2.05 -12.65
N GLY A 233 23.50 -2.08 -12.96
CA GLY A 233 24.50 -1.12 -12.46
C GLY A 233 25.13 -1.47 -11.11
N PHE A 234 24.75 -2.59 -10.49
CA PHE A 234 25.33 -3.08 -9.25
C PHE A 234 25.88 -4.50 -9.44
N TYR A 235 26.78 -4.89 -8.56
CA TYR A 235 27.34 -6.23 -8.52
C TYR A 235 27.32 -6.75 -7.09
N LEU A 236 27.15 -8.07 -6.95
CA LEU A 236 27.17 -8.74 -5.67
C LEU A 236 28.55 -9.36 -5.47
N THR A 237 29.05 -9.30 -4.24
CA THR A 237 30.25 -10.00 -3.79
C THR A 237 29.94 -10.77 -2.52
N LEU A 238 30.61 -11.92 -2.33
CA LEU A 238 30.52 -12.70 -1.10
C LEU A 238 31.87 -13.36 -0.81
N SER A 239 32.48 -13.07 0.34
CA SER A 239 33.83 -13.49 0.70
C SER A 239 33.86 -14.44 1.89
N SER A 240 34.65 -15.51 1.81
CA SER A 240 34.88 -16.45 2.92
C SER A 240 35.55 -15.82 4.14
N LYS A 241 36.09 -14.60 4.00
CA LYS A 241 36.66 -13.83 5.12
C LYS A 241 35.59 -13.19 6.01
N LEU A 242 34.36 -13.02 5.51
CA LEU A 242 33.29 -12.25 6.17
C LEU A 242 32.07 -13.10 6.54
N VAL A 243 31.96 -14.32 6.03
CA VAL A 243 30.90 -15.29 6.36
C VAL A 243 31.50 -16.64 6.74
N THR A 244 30.69 -17.48 7.38
CA THR A 244 31.04 -18.87 7.71
C THR A 244 30.76 -19.81 6.52
N GLU A 245 31.36 -21.01 6.53
CA GLU A 245 31.09 -22.04 5.52
C GLU A 245 29.59 -22.41 5.49
N GLU A 246 28.94 -22.48 6.66
CA GLU A 246 27.51 -22.76 6.76
C GLU A 246 26.66 -21.66 6.11
N GLU A 247 26.97 -20.39 6.38
CA GLU A 247 26.27 -19.24 5.78
C GLU A 247 26.43 -19.20 4.26
N MET A 248 27.64 -19.44 3.75
CA MET A 248 27.89 -19.45 2.32
C MET A 248 27.21 -20.64 1.63
N ASN A 249 27.19 -21.81 2.26
CA ASN A 249 26.45 -22.97 1.75
C ASN A 249 24.93 -22.74 1.80
N ALA A 250 24.41 -22.12 2.87
CA ALA A 250 23.00 -21.75 2.97
C ALA A 250 22.59 -20.75 1.89
N PHE A 251 23.48 -19.79 1.57
CA PHE A 251 23.28 -18.78 0.54
C PHE A 251 22.92 -19.37 -0.82
N CYS A 252 23.66 -20.38 -1.28
CA CYS A 252 23.40 -21.00 -2.59
C CYS A 252 22.69 -22.36 -2.54
N SER A 253 22.27 -22.83 -1.35
CA SER A 253 21.65 -24.15 -1.15
C SER A 253 20.42 -24.45 -2.04
N LYS A 254 19.67 -23.41 -2.43
CA LYS A 254 18.50 -23.50 -3.32
C LYS A 254 18.67 -22.73 -4.63
N ALA A 255 19.82 -22.09 -4.83
CA ALA A 255 20.05 -21.25 -5.99
C ALA A 255 20.11 -22.07 -7.27
N THR A 256 19.31 -21.70 -8.27
CA THR A 256 19.35 -22.23 -9.64
C THR A 256 20.01 -21.25 -10.60
N TYR A 257 19.99 -19.95 -10.29
CA TYR A 257 20.62 -18.88 -11.05
C TYR A 257 21.33 -17.91 -10.10
N MET A 258 22.56 -17.54 -10.40
CA MET A 258 23.34 -16.58 -9.61
C MET A 258 24.11 -15.60 -10.52
N GLU A 259 24.08 -14.31 -10.21
CA GLU A 259 24.94 -13.27 -10.80
C GLU A 259 25.69 -12.58 -9.66
N ILE A 260 26.91 -13.06 -9.36
CA ILE A 260 27.67 -12.70 -8.15
C ILE A 260 29.14 -13.12 -8.29
N CYS A 261 30.03 -12.44 -7.57
CA CYS A 261 31.40 -12.88 -7.37
C CYS A 261 31.55 -13.49 -5.98
N ILE A 262 32.01 -14.73 -5.92
CA ILE A 262 32.30 -15.42 -4.66
C ILE A 262 33.80 -15.55 -4.52
N GLU A 263 34.35 -15.08 -3.40
CA GLU A 263 35.78 -15.14 -3.10
C GLU A 263 36.01 -16.10 -1.94
N ILE A 264 36.80 -17.16 -2.17
CA ILE A 264 37.23 -18.09 -1.13
C ILE A 264 38.75 -18.08 -1.10
N ILE A 265 39.34 -17.33 -0.17
CA ILE A 265 40.78 -17.06 -0.12
C ILE A 265 41.26 -17.18 1.33
N ASP A 266 42.36 -17.90 1.56
CA ASP A 266 42.99 -18.10 2.87
C ASP A 266 42.00 -18.48 3.98
N SER A 267 41.08 -19.40 3.68
CA SER A 267 40.01 -19.79 4.59
C SER A 267 40.08 -21.27 4.95
N SER A 268 39.53 -21.61 6.12
CA SER A 268 39.34 -23.00 6.58
C SER A 268 38.16 -23.71 5.90
N PHE A 269 37.57 -23.13 4.86
CA PHE A 269 36.43 -23.70 4.17
C PHE A 269 36.84 -25.00 3.48
N THR A 270 36.07 -26.05 3.71
CA THR A 270 36.29 -27.37 3.12
C THR A 270 35.38 -27.63 1.93
N SER A 271 34.23 -26.95 1.84
CA SER A 271 33.29 -27.13 0.74
C SER A 271 32.43 -25.89 0.44
N LEU A 272 32.14 -25.68 -0.85
CA LEU A 272 31.05 -24.83 -1.33
C LEU A 272 30.00 -25.70 -2.04
N ARG A 273 28.76 -25.69 -1.54
CA ARG A 273 27.68 -26.58 -1.98
C ARG A 273 26.50 -25.78 -2.53
N CYS A 274 26.42 -25.71 -3.85
CA CYS A 274 25.31 -25.10 -4.59
C CYS A 274 24.58 -26.17 -5.43
N PRO A 275 23.87 -27.13 -4.80
CA PRO A 275 23.45 -28.38 -5.44
C PRO A 275 22.43 -28.23 -6.57
N LEU A 276 21.73 -27.09 -6.65
CA LEU A 276 20.70 -26.84 -7.66
C LEU A 276 21.15 -25.84 -8.73
N LEU A 277 22.39 -25.37 -8.69
CA LEU A 277 22.87 -24.28 -9.53
C LEU A 277 22.94 -24.73 -10.99
N LYS A 278 22.24 -24.01 -11.86
CA LYS A 278 22.19 -24.26 -13.31
C LYS A 278 22.95 -23.21 -14.09
N GLU A 279 22.95 -21.98 -13.61
CA GLU A 279 23.58 -20.85 -14.28
C GLU A 279 24.29 -19.95 -13.26
N LEU A 280 25.57 -19.67 -13.51
CA LEU A 280 26.38 -18.73 -12.73
C LEU A 280 26.96 -17.70 -13.69
N LYS A 281 26.66 -16.43 -13.44
CA LYS A 281 27.12 -15.29 -14.21
C LYS A 281 28.09 -14.46 -13.37
N SER A 282 29.19 -14.04 -13.99
CA SER A 282 30.15 -13.12 -13.36
C SER A 282 29.45 -11.83 -12.92
N CYS A 283 29.86 -11.29 -11.76
CA CYS A 283 29.34 -10.02 -11.27
C CYS A 283 29.91 -8.80 -12.02
N ARG A 284 30.93 -8.99 -12.86
CA ARG A 284 31.50 -7.98 -13.76
C ARG A 284 31.51 -8.53 -15.20
N PRO A 285 31.17 -7.70 -16.22
CA PRO A 285 31.26 -8.11 -17.62
C PRO A 285 32.68 -8.46 -18.03
#